data_AF-A0A3D3CT96-F1
#
_entry.id   AF-A0A3D3CT96-F1
#
_cell.length_a   1.000
_cell.length_b   1.000
_cell.length_c   1.000
_cell.angle_alpha   90.00
_cell.angle_beta   90.00
_cell.angle_gamma   90.00
#
_symmetry.space_group_name_H-M   'P 1'
#
loop_
_entity.id
_entity.type
_entity.pdbx_description
1 polymer ?
#
loop_
_entity_poly.entity_id
_entity_poly.type
_entity_poly.pdbx_seq_one_letter_code
_entity_poly.pdbx_strand_id
1 'polypeptide(L)' 'VNEIRKLKKELYDIYAFHTGKTAKQIEKDSDRDYWLTAVEAKEYGLVDEVLVINPRKEKKEN' A
#
# COMPACT_ATOMS: atom_id res chain seq x y z
N VAL A 1 -12.63 18.07 -16.69
CA VAL A 1 -11.26 17.95 -16.11
C VAL A 1 -11.24 17.97 -14.57
N ASN A 2 -12.26 18.51 -13.88
CA ASN A 2 -12.33 18.52 -12.41
C ASN A 2 -12.55 17.14 -11.77
N GLU A 3 -13.32 16.25 -12.42
CA GLU A 3 -13.66 14.94 -11.86
C GLU A 3 -12.44 14.04 -11.65
N ILE A 4 -11.42 14.15 -12.53
CA ILE A 4 -10.14 13.44 -12.36
C ILE A 4 -9.41 13.90 -11.09
N ARG A 5 -9.46 15.20 -10.77
CA ARG A 5 -8.83 15.73 -9.55
C ARG A 5 -9.57 15.30 -8.29
N LYS A 6 -10.91 15.25 -8.32
CA LYS A 6 -11.70 14.71 -7.21
C LYS A 6 -11.36 13.24 -6.96
N LEU A 7 -11.37 12.42 -8.01
CA LEU A 7 -11.05 11.00 -7.89
C LEU A 7 -9.64 10.77 -7.34
N LYS A 8 -8.63 11.51 -7.84
CA LYS A 8 -7.27 11.43 -7.31
C LYS A 8 -7.21 11.76 -5.81
N LYS A 9 -7.90 12.83 -5.39
CA LYS A 9 -7.95 13.22 -3.98
C LYS A 9 -8.58 12.14 -3.10
N GLU A 10 -9.71 11.57 -3.55
CA GLU A 10 -10.38 10.47 -2.82
C GLU A 10 -9.47 9.25 -2.67
N LEU A 11 -8.75 8.87 -3.73
CA LEU A 11 -7.78 7.77 -3.68
C LEU A 11 -6.64 8.07 -2.69
N TYR A 12 -6.09 9.28 -2.70
CA TYR A 12 -5.01 9.65 -1.76
C TYR A 12 -5.49 9.70 -0.31
N ASP A 13 -6.71 10.17 -0.06
CA ASP A 13 -7.32 10.18 1.28
C ASP A 13 -7.51 8.73 1.80
N ILE A 14 -7.96 7.81 0.94
CA ILE A 14 -8.09 6.37 1.28
C ILE A 14 -6.72 5.76 1.61
N TYR A 15 -5.71 6.01 0.77
CA TYR A 15 -4.35 5.49 0.99
C TYR A 15 -3.75 6.04 2.28
N ALA A 16 -3.90 7.34 2.54
CA ALA A 16 -3.43 7.99 3.75
C ALA A 16 -4.03 7.34 5.01
N PHE A 17 -5.34 7.07 5.00
CA PHE A 17 -6.03 6.44 6.12
C PHE A 17 -5.48 5.05 6.46
N HIS A 18 -5.28 4.20 5.45
CA HIS A 18 -4.85 2.80 5.68
C HIS A 18 -3.34 2.67 5.96
N THR A 19 -2.52 3.54 5.37
CA THR A 19 -1.06 3.51 5.56
C THR A 19 -0.58 4.31 6.77
N GLY A 20 -1.44 5.14 7.36
CA GLY A 20 -1.07 6.07 8.42
C GLY A 20 -0.19 7.25 7.94
N LYS A 21 -0.06 7.44 6.62
CA LYS A 21 0.70 8.55 6.03
C LYS A 21 -0.20 9.74 5.71
N THR A 22 0.41 10.89 5.46
CA THR A 22 -0.35 12.08 5.05
C THR A 22 -0.72 12.01 3.57
N ALA A 23 -1.88 12.56 3.18
CA ALA A 23 -2.30 12.62 1.79
C ALA A 23 -1.26 13.30 0.87
N LYS A 24 -0.52 14.29 1.40
CA LYS A 24 0.57 14.96 0.68
C LYS A 24 1.77 14.04 0.40
N GLN A 25 2.08 13.13 1.33
CA GLN A 25 3.11 12.11 1.13
C GLN A 25 2.68 11.16 0.02
N ILE A 26 1.43 10.65 0.09
CA ILE A 26 0.87 9.75 -0.93
C ILE A 26 0.85 10.41 -2.30
N GLU A 27 0.45 11.69 -2.39
CA GLU A 27 0.43 12.45 -3.64
C GLU A 27 1.82 12.53 -4.27
N LYS A 28 2.85 12.84 -3.46
CA LYS A 28 4.24 12.88 -3.94
C LYS A 28 4.73 11.51 -4.40
N ASP A 29 4.42 10.47 -3.63
CA ASP A 29 4.84 9.11 -3.94
C ASP A 29 4.07 8.53 -5.14
N SER A 30 2.86 9.05 -5.42
CA SER A 30 2.00 8.66 -6.55
C SER A 30 2.14 9.56 -7.79
N ASP A 31 3.04 10.54 -7.78
CA ASP A 31 3.32 11.39 -8.96
C ASP A 31 3.99 10.57 -10.07
N ARG A 32 4.69 9.49 -9.70
CA ARG A 32 5.31 8.52 -10.59
C ARG A 32 5.10 7.10 -10.07
N ASP A 33 5.33 6.12 -10.94
CA ASP A 33 5.31 4.71 -10.52
C ASP A 33 6.36 4.47 -9.43
N TYR A 34 5.87 4.20 -8.23
CA TYR A 34 6.69 3.95 -7.06
C TYR A 34 6.62 2.47 -6.67
N TRP A 35 7.67 1.74 -7.06
CA TRP A 35 7.79 0.31 -6.82
C TRP A 35 8.46 0.08 -5.47
N LEU A 36 7.84 -0.77 -4.65
CA LEU A 36 8.33 -1.14 -3.32
C LEU A 36 8.60 -2.63 -3.27
N THR A 37 9.68 -3.01 -2.59
CA THR A 37 9.89 -4.40 -2.18
C THR A 37 8.87 -4.80 -1.12
N ALA A 38 8.73 -6.10 -0.86
CA ALA A 38 7.78 -6.59 0.15
C ALA A 38 8.06 -6.02 1.55
N VAL A 39 9.34 -5.85 1.92
CA VAL A 39 9.75 -5.27 3.21
C VAL A 39 9.40 -3.79 3.27
N GLU A 40 9.73 -3.03 2.22
CA GLU A 40 9.40 -1.60 2.17
C GLU A 40 7.89 -1.37 2.15
N ALA A 41 7.11 -2.22 1.47
CA ALA A 41 5.64 -2.14 1.49
C ALA A 41 5.07 -2.34 2.89
N LYS A 42 5.69 -3.22 3.70
CA LYS A 42 5.33 -3.42 5.10
C LYS A 42 5.65 -2.17 5.93
N GLU A 43 6.86 -1.64 5.80
CA GLU A 43 7.27 -0.41 6.50
C GLU A 43 6.45 0.81 6.06
N TYR A 44 5.99 0.82 4.81
CA TYR A 44 5.09 1.84 4.28
C TYR A 44 3.68 1.75 4.89
N GLY A 45 3.31 0.60 5.46
CA GLY A 45 1.97 0.34 5.99
C GLY A 45 0.96 -0.11 4.93
N LEU A 46 1.42 -0.63 3.79
CA LEU A 46 0.55 -1.22 2.75
C LEU A 46 0.18 -2.68 3.06
N VAL A 47 1.04 -3.38 3.79
CA VAL A 47 0.86 -4.79 4.15
C VAL A 47 1.30 -5.02 5.60
N ASP A 48 0.62 -5.92 6.31
CA ASP A 48 0.92 -6.18 7.73
C ASP A 48 2.13 -7.13 7.91
N GLU A 49 2.23 -8.14 7.05
CA GLU A 49 3.23 -9.20 7.17
C GLU A 49 3.69 -9.73 5.79
N VAL A 50 4.97 -10.10 5.72
CA VAL A 50 5.59 -10.72 4.54
C VAL A 50 5.86 -12.19 4.87
N LEU A 51 5.13 -13.08 4.20
CA LEU A 51 5.27 -14.53 4.38
C LEU A 51 6.35 -15.10 3.46
N VAL A 52 7.28 -15.88 4.01
CA VAL A 52 8.35 -16.56 3.23
C VAL A 52 7.90 -17.93 2.75
N ILE A 53 7.03 -18.60 3.52
CA ILE A 53 6.53 -19.95 3.25
C ILE A 53 5.01 -19.91 3.34
N ASN A 54 4.34 -20.68 2.48
CA ASN A 54 2.89 -20.76 2.50
C ASN A 54 2.42 -21.54 3.74
N PRO A 55 1.72 -20.92 4.71
CA PRO A 55 1.31 -21.56 5.95
C PRO A 55 0.26 -22.67 5.74
N ARG A 56 -0.42 -22.70 4.59
CA ARG A 56 -1.35 -23.79 4.25
C ARG A 56 -0.63 -25.06 3.79
N LYS A 57 0.66 -24.98 3.46
CA LYS A 57 1.45 -26.14 3.02
C LYS A 57 1.96 -26.95 4.21
N GLU A 58 2.36 -26.30 5.31
CA GLU A 58 2.77 -26.97 6.57
C GLU A 58 1.65 -27.82 7.19
N LYS A 59 0.40 -27.34 7.15
CA LYS A 59 -0.74 -28.08 7.73
C LYS A 59 -1.10 -29.39 7.01
N LYS A 60 -0.55 -29.66 5.83
CA LYS A 60 -0.80 -30.91 5.09
C LYS A 60 0.21 -32.02 5.40
N GLU A 61 1.32 -31.69 6.05
CA GLU A 61 2.40 -32.65 6.35
C GLU A 61 2.46 -33.06 7.84
N ASN A 62 1.54 -32.55 8.68
CA ASN A 62 1.34 -32.98 10.07
C ASN A 62 0.09 -33.85 10.23
#